data_AF-A0A975CEL9-F1
#
_entry.id   AF-A0A975CEL9-F1
#
_cell.length_a   1.000
_cell.length_b   1.000
_cell.length_c   1.000
_cell.angle_alpha   90.00
_cell.angle_beta   90.00
_cell.angle_gamma   90.00
#
_symmetry.space_group_name_H-M   'P 1'
#
loop_
_entity.id
_entity.type
_entity.pdbx_description
1 polymer ?
#
loop_
_entity_poly.entity_id
_entity_poly.type
_entity_poly.pdbx_seq_one_letter_code
_entity_poly.pdbx_strand_id
1 'polypeptide(L)'
;MPDFTAIERTAMNACLKPFGAVAEAVGFDKPLGAYSEQQALQVIEAIVSAWTQAMAAHHEQTLTPPVRGLGTPVRDPLRDPLRPARPESAHTTVAPTMPQTTGSGFEDMDDDIPF
;
A
#
# COMPACT_ATOMS: atom_id res chain seq x y z
N MET A 1 -2.34 -13.05 31.66
CA MET A 1 -3.15 -12.15 30.82
C MET A 1 -2.19 -11.44 29.88
N PRO A 2 -2.42 -11.43 28.55
CA PRO A 2 -1.59 -10.66 27.64
C PRO A 2 -1.56 -9.18 28.05
N ASP A 3 -0.37 -8.58 27.99
CA ASP A 3 -0.16 -7.15 28.21
C ASP A 3 -0.28 -6.44 26.86
N PHE A 4 -1.29 -5.58 26.73
CA PHE A 4 -1.56 -4.82 25.52
C PHE A 4 -1.22 -3.36 25.74
N THR A 5 -0.59 -2.74 24.74
CA THR A 5 -0.34 -1.31 24.72
C THR A 5 -1.65 -0.51 24.73
N ALA A 6 -1.58 0.78 25.05
CA ALA A 6 -2.76 1.65 25.06
C ALA A 6 -3.43 1.76 23.67
N ILE A 7 -2.61 1.72 22.61
CA ILE A 7 -3.07 1.78 21.22
C ILE A 7 -3.82 0.49 20.87
N GLU A 8 -3.23 -0.66 21.16
CA GLU A 8 -3.87 -1.97 20.98
C GLU A 8 -5.19 -2.06 21.74
N ARG A 9 -5.22 -1.62 23.01
CA ARG A 9 -6.45 -1.59 23.80
C ARG A 9 -7.52 -0.69 23.17
N THR A 10 -7.13 0.44 22.59
CA THR A 10 -8.06 1.35 21.91
C THR A 10 -8.63 0.69 20.64
N ALA A 11 -7.78 0.01 19.87
CA ALA A 11 -8.22 -0.75 18.70
C ALA A 11 -9.13 -1.93 19.09
N MET A 12 -8.87 -2.64 20.20
CA MET A 12 -9.76 -3.69 20.71
C MET A 12 -11.16 -3.13 21.02
N ASN A 13 -11.22 -1.95 21.67
CA ASN A 13 -12.49 -1.30 21.99
C ASN A 13 -13.25 -0.86 20.73
N ALA A 14 -12.53 -0.42 19.69
CA ALA A 14 -13.14 -0.05 18.42
C ALA A 14 -13.85 -1.24 17.74
N CYS A 15 -13.36 -2.47 17.94
CA CYS A 15 -13.97 -3.68 17.40
C CYS A 15 -15.32 -4.04 18.04
N LEU A 16 -15.62 -3.57 19.27
CA LEU A 16 -16.81 -3.99 20.01
C LEU A 16 -18.13 -3.62 19.33
N LYS A 17 -18.17 -2.43 18.71
CA LYS A 17 -19.38 -1.94 18.01
C LYS A 17 -19.71 -2.75 16.75
N PRO A 18 -18.79 -2.92 15.77
CA PRO A 18 -19.05 -3.74 14.59
C PRO A 18 -19.23 -5.23 14.96
N PHE A 19 -18.51 -5.73 15.96
CA PHE A 19 -18.74 -7.07 16.49
C PHE A 19 -20.19 -7.26 16.95
N GLY A 20 -20.72 -6.34 17.77
CA GLY A 20 -22.10 -6.39 18.23
C GLY A 20 -23.12 -6.35 17.10
N ALA A 21 -22.88 -5.52 16.07
CA ALA A 21 -23.77 -5.43 14.91
C ALA A 21 -23.83 -6.74 14.11
N VAL A 22 -22.69 -7.40 13.89
CA VAL A 22 -22.66 -8.71 13.23
C VAL A 22 -23.24 -9.80 14.14
N ALA A 23 -22.95 -9.75 15.44
CA ALA A 23 -23.49 -10.69 16.41
C ALA A 23 -25.03 -10.65 16.46
N GLU A 24 -25.62 -9.46 16.38
CA GLU A 24 -27.07 -9.27 16.31
C GLU A 24 -27.65 -9.80 14.99
N ALA A 25 -26.97 -9.58 13.86
CA ALA A 25 -27.40 -10.07 12.55
C ALA A 25 -27.29 -11.61 12.42
N VAL A 26 -26.26 -12.21 13.00
CA VAL A 26 -26.00 -13.66 12.95
C VAL A 26 -26.84 -14.43 13.99
N GLY A 27 -27.17 -13.78 15.10
CA GLY A 27 -27.80 -14.41 16.26
C GLY A 27 -26.77 -15.18 17.10
N PHE A 28 -26.46 -14.65 18.29
CA PHE A 28 -25.54 -15.27 19.27
C PHE A 28 -26.24 -16.31 20.17
N ASP A 29 -27.36 -16.86 19.72
CA ASP A 29 -28.20 -17.81 20.46
C ASP A 29 -27.58 -19.21 20.56
N LYS A 30 -26.53 -19.46 19.77
CA LYS A 30 -25.79 -20.73 19.73
C LYS A 30 -24.30 -20.48 20.03
N PRO A 31 -23.56 -21.47 20.54
CA PRO A 31 -22.12 -21.32 20.76
C PRO A 31 -21.39 -21.12 19.43
N LEU A 32 -20.26 -20.42 19.45
CA LEU A 32 -19.41 -20.20 18.26
C LEU A 32 -19.04 -21.51 17.54
N GLY A 33 -18.91 -22.62 18.25
CA GLY A 33 -18.65 -23.94 17.64
C GLY A 33 -19.78 -24.51 16.78
N ALA A 34 -20.98 -23.91 16.83
CA ALA A 34 -22.14 -24.27 16.01
C ALA A 34 -22.39 -23.27 14.86
N TYR A 35 -21.44 -22.36 14.62
CA TYR A 35 -21.53 -21.42 13.52
C TYR A 35 -21.16 -22.13 12.21
N SER A 36 -21.85 -21.77 11.13
CA SER A 36 -21.34 -22.14 9.82
C SER A 36 -20.04 -21.36 9.55
N GLU A 37 -19.23 -21.86 8.64
CA GLU A 37 -18.00 -21.18 8.22
C GLU A 37 -18.28 -19.72 7.81
N GLN A 38 -19.33 -19.49 7.03
CA GLN A 38 -19.74 -18.14 6.62
C GLN A 38 -20.08 -17.22 7.80
N GLN A 39 -20.78 -17.74 8.82
CA GLN A 39 -21.12 -16.97 10.02
C GLN A 39 -19.87 -16.62 10.83
N ALA A 40 -18.93 -17.56 10.94
CA ALA A 40 -17.67 -17.32 11.64
C ALA A 40 -16.80 -16.30 10.89
N LEU A 41 -16.69 -16.43 9.56
CA LEU A 41 -15.94 -15.50 8.72
C LEU A 41 -16.50 -14.07 8.82
N GLN A 42 -17.82 -13.89 8.80
CA GLN A 42 -18.44 -12.56 8.97
C GLN A 42 -18.02 -11.88 10.28
N VAL A 43 -17.97 -12.62 11.39
CA VAL A 43 -17.55 -12.08 12.69
C VAL A 43 -16.07 -11.73 12.68
N ILE A 44 -15.23 -12.61 12.13
CA ILE A 44 -13.78 -12.40 12.05
C ILE A 44 -13.45 -11.18 11.18
N GLU A 45 -14.05 -11.09 10.00
CA GLU A 45 -13.86 -10.00 9.05
C GLU A 45 -14.24 -8.64 9.67
N ALA A 46 -15.36 -8.58 10.39
CA ALA A 46 -15.78 -7.35 11.06
C ALA A 46 -14.77 -6.90 12.12
N ILE A 47 -14.23 -7.82 12.92
CA ILE A 47 -13.24 -7.51 13.96
C ILE A 47 -11.91 -7.07 13.32
N VAL A 48 -11.40 -7.82 12.36
CA VAL A 48 -10.09 -7.53 11.73
C VAL A 48 -10.14 -6.23 10.94
N SER A 49 -11.25 -5.97 10.24
CA SER A 49 -11.48 -4.70 9.54
C SER A 49 -11.49 -3.52 10.50
N ALA A 50 -12.24 -3.61 11.62
CA ALA A 50 -12.28 -2.54 12.61
C ALA A 50 -10.93 -2.29 13.29
N TRP A 51 -10.20 -3.37 13.63
CA TRP A 51 -8.87 -3.29 14.21
C TRP A 51 -7.88 -2.59 13.28
N THR A 52 -7.82 -3.05 12.02
CA THR A 52 -6.88 -2.51 11.02
C THR A 52 -7.18 -1.05 10.72
N GLN A 53 -8.46 -0.65 10.65
CA GLN A 53 -8.85 0.75 10.52
C GLN A 53 -8.43 1.59 11.73
N ALA A 54 -8.65 1.09 12.95
CA ALA A 54 -8.23 1.80 14.18
C ALA A 54 -6.70 1.99 14.25
N MET A 55 -5.94 0.96 13.85
CA MET A 55 -4.48 1.04 13.77
C MET A 55 -4.00 1.99 12.67
N ALA A 56 -4.65 1.98 11.50
CA ALA A 56 -4.34 2.91 10.42
C ALA A 56 -4.58 4.36 10.84
N ALA A 57 -5.73 4.66 11.46
CA ALA A 57 -6.05 6.00 11.94
C ALA A 57 -5.04 6.51 12.98
N HIS A 58 -4.56 5.64 13.88
CA HIS A 58 -3.50 6.00 14.82
C HIS A 58 -2.17 6.29 14.08
N HIS A 59 -1.79 5.45 13.12
CA HIS A 59 -0.58 5.71 12.32
C HIS A 59 -0.67 7.04 11.56
N GLU A 60 -1.80 7.38 10.95
CA GLU A 60 -2.00 8.67 10.28
C GLU A 60 -1.87 9.87 11.24
N GLN A 61 -2.36 9.74 12.47
CA GLN A 61 -2.22 10.78 13.50
C GLN A 61 -0.77 10.96 13.97
N THR A 62 0.02 9.87 13.99
CA THR A 62 1.44 9.93 14.41
C THR A 62 2.39 10.31 13.28
N LEU A 63 2.07 9.94 12.03
CA LEU A 63 2.90 10.18 10.85
C LEU A 63 2.67 11.56 10.22
N THR A 64 1.64 12.29 10.65
CA THR A 64 1.45 13.68 10.25
C THR A 64 2.22 14.59 11.23
N PRO A 65 3.47 14.99 10.95
CA PRO A 65 4.10 16.03 11.73
C PRO A 65 3.18 17.26 11.68
N PRO A 66 2.94 17.98 12.80
CA PRO A 66 2.26 19.26 12.75
C PRO A 66 3.14 20.22 11.96
N VAL A 67 3.00 20.28 10.63
CA VAL A 67 3.65 21.32 9.81
C VAL A 67 2.85 22.61 10.01
N ARG A 68 2.97 23.16 11.22
CA ARG A 68 2.45 24.46 11.61
C ARG A 68 3.67 25.31 11.99
N GLY A 69 4.47 25.69 10.99
CA GLY A 69 5.58 26.63 11.24
C GLY A 69 6.75 26.72 10.27
N LEU A 70 6.81 26.01 9.14
CA LEU A 70 7.90 26.20 8.16
C LEU A 70 7.41 27.03 6.98
N GLY A 71 7.89 28.28 6.91
CA GLY A 71 7.58 29.27 5.87
C GLY A 71 8.10 28.96 4.46
N THR A 72 8.55 27.73 4.20
CA THR A 72 8.86 27.25 2.86
C THR A 72 8.39 25.80 2.74
N PRO A 73 7.54 25.46 1.75
CA PRO A 73 7.20 24.08 1.48
C PRO A 73 8.47 23.36 1.04
N VAL A 74 8.88 22.33 1.80
CA VAL A 74 9.95 21.43 1.39
C VAL A 74 9.47 20.73 0.11
N ARG A 75 10.09 21.07 -1.02
CA ARG A 75 9.86 20.36 -2.29
C ARG A 75 10.36 18.92 -2.10
N ASP A 76 9.46 17.96 -2.23
CA ASP A 76 9.78 16.53 -2.22
C ASP A 76 10.53 16.17 -3.53
N PRO A 77 11.81 15.80 -3.47
CA PRO A 77 12.62 15.50 -4.66
C PRO A 77 12.20 14.20 -5.36
N LEU A 78 11.38 13.34 -4.73
CA LEU A 78 10.82 12.15 -5.38
C LEU A 78 9.58 12.47 -6.23
N ARG A 79 8.96 13.64 -6.04
CA ARG A 79 7.80 14.11 -6.82
C ARG A 79 8.16 15.01 -8.00
N ASP A 80 9.42 15.43 -8.14
CA ASP A 80 9.88 16.20 -9.29
C ASP A 80 10.40 15.23 -10.36
N PRO A 81 9.66 14.99 -11.47
CA PRO A 81 10.15 14.13 -12.52
C PRO A 81 11.41 14.77 -13.11
N LEU A 82 12.52 14.03 -13.02
CA LEU A 82 13.83 14.28 -13.61
C LEU A 82 13.80 15.40 -14.67
N ARG A 83 14.20 16.61 -14.26
CA ARG A 83 14.44 17.71 -15.21
C ARG A 83 15.50 17.22 -16.21
N PRO A 84 15.22 17.13 -17.52
CA PRO A 84 16.25 16.73 -18.46
C PRO A 84 17.36 17.77 -18.45
N ALA A 85 18.61 17.29 -18.33
CA ALA A 85 19.79 18.14 -18.44
C ALA A 85 19.74 18.89 -19.78
N ARG A 86 19.84 20.23 -19.72
CA ARG A 86 19.90 21.10 -20.90
C ARG A 86 21.23 20.79 -21.61
N PRO A 87 21.25 20.47 -22.92
CA PRO A 87 22.52 20.34 -23.62
C PRO A 87 23.12 21.73 -23.84
N GLU A 88 24.37 21.89 -23.40
CA GLU A 88 25.26 23.00 -23.67
C GLU A 88 25.58 23.08 -25.19
N SER A 89 25.75 24.31 -25.70
CA SER A 89 25.77 24.61 -27.12
C SER A 89 27.08 24.24 -27.84
N ALA A 90 26.90 23.67 -29.04
CA ALA A 90 27.66 23.85 -30.29
C ALA A 90 29.15 23.41 -30.37
N HIS A 91 29.42 22.44 -31.26
CA HIS A 91 30.59 22.46 -32.15
C HIS A 91 30.27 21.76 -33.49
N THR A 92 30.11 22.58 -34.53
CA THR A 92 30.72 22.50 -35.88
C THR A 92 30.98 21.12 -36.54
N THR A 93 30.34 20.93 -37.72
CA THR A 93 30.89 20.43 -39.03
C THR A 93 31.62 19.05 -39.01
N VAL A 94 31.30 18.02 -39.80
CA VAL A 94 30.98 17.88 -41.25
C VAL A 94 30.25 16.53 -41.47
N ALA A 95 29.39 16.41 -42.49
CA ALA A 95 29.01 15.11 -43.11
C ALA A 95 30.08 14.68 -44.15
N PRO A 96 30.02 13.53 -44.87
CA PRO A 96 29.06 12.42 -44.86
C PRO A 96 29.76 11.02 -44.87
N THR A 97 28.96 9.94 -44.96
CA THR A 97 29.20 8.68 -45.72
C THR A 97 28.84 7.42 -44.94
N MET A 98 27.78 6.75 -45.38
CA MET A 98 27.44 5.37 -45.05
C MET A 98 28.43 4.41 -45.72
N PRO A 99 28.67 3.24 -45.14
CA PRO A 99 28.14 2.08 -45.84
C PRO A 99 27.48 1.05 -44.91
N GLN A 100 26.30 0.61 -45.34
CA GLN A 100 25.61 -0.61 -44.93
C GLN A 100 26.48 -1.88 -45.00
N THR A 101 26.42 -2.73 -43.97
CA THR A 101 26.55 -4.19 -44.11
C THR A 101 25.96 -4.95 -42.90
N THR A 102 24.90 -5.72 -43.20
CA THR A 102 24.61 -7.12 -42.82
C THR A 102 24.96 -7.66 -41.42
N GLY A 103 23.95 -8.23 -40.74
CA GLY A 103 24.17 -9.20 -39.65
C GLY A 103 22.90 -9.56 -38.87
N SER A 104 22.30 -10.72 -39.20
CA SER A 104 21.18 -11.38 -38.51
C SER A 104 21.45 -11.63 -37.02
N GLY A 105 20.37 -11.70 -36.24
CA GLY A 105 20.37 -12.23 -34.86
C GLY A 105 19.02 -12.05 -34.17
N PHE A 106 17.97 -12.64 -34.72
CA PHE A 106 16.70 -12.86 -34.02
C PHE A 106 16.69 -14.34 -33.64
N GLU A 107 17.13 -14.68 -32.43
CA GLU A 107 17.06 -16.03 -31.87
C GLU A 107 16.71 -15.94 -30.38
N ASP A 108 15.60 -16.60 -30.07
CA ASP A 108 15.26 -17.30 -28.83
C ASP A 108 15.39 -16.58 -27.48
N MET A 109 14.26 -16.08 -27.00
CA MET A 109 13.99 -16.08 -25.55
C MET A 109 12.49 -16.35 -25.27
N ASP A 110 11.89 -17.22 -26.07
CA ASP A 110 10.60 -17.86 -25.80
C ASP A 110 10.89 -19.26 -25.23
N ASP A 111 11.38 -19.35 -23.99
CA ASP A 111 11.29 -20.60 -23.24
C ASP A 111 11.44 -20.33 -21.72
N ASP A 112 10.58 -20.98 -20.93
CA ASP A 112 10.67 -21.13 -19.47
C ASP A 112 10.05 -20.06 -18.54
N ILE A 113 8.74 -19.81 -18.66
CA ILE A 113 7.91 -19.48 -17.48
C ILE A 113 6.91 -20.61 -17.25
N PRO A 114 7.19 -21.58 -16.36
CA PRO A 114 6.19 -22.55 -15.95
C PRO A 114 5.17 -21.92 -14.98
N PHE A 115 3.90 -22.29 -15.19
CA PHE A 115 2.74 -22.00 -14.33
C PHE A 115 2.82 -22.68 -12.96
#